data_AF-A0A8S9Z8A4-F1
#
_entry.id   AF-A0A8S9Z8A4-F1
#
_cell.length_a   1.000
_cell.length_b   1.000
_cell.length_c   1.000
_cell.angle_alpha   90.00
_cell.angle_beta   90.00
_cell.angle_gamma   90.00
#
_symmetry.space_group_name_H-M   'P 1'
#
loop_
_entity.id
_entity.type
_entity.pdbx_description
1 polymer ?
#
loop_
_entity_poly.entity_id
_entity_poly.type
_entity_poly.pdbx_seq_one_letter_code
_entity_poly.pdbx_strand_id
1 'polypeptide(L)'
;MSTFKRMVKRLGLVAAFSGLSAAFLLEAIPKINEVRRIKAHLRRPKPSAAEMERFSKPLPTRAENLARMSSGHIFDVLVIGGGATGAGVAVDAASRGLSTCLIEKFDFASGTSSRSTKLIHGGVRYLQKAIFNFDVEQFRMVNEALSERANLIDIAPHLAYPLPIMLPVYK
;
A
#
# COMPACT_ATOMS: atom_id res chain seq x y z
N MET A 1 -14.78 -8.13 19.38
CA MET A 1 -14.91 -8.25 17.91
C MET A 1 -16.24 -8.86 17.42
N SER A 2 -17.14 -9.35 18.29
CA SER A 2 -18.37 -10.07 17.87
C SER A 2 -19.62 -9.21 17.67
N THR A 3 -19.72 -8.04 18.32
CA THR A 3 -20.92 -7.18 18.30
C THR A 3 -21.04 -6.35 17.02
N PHE A 4 -19.92 -5.82 16.52
CA PHE A 4 -19.90 -4.98 15.31
C PHE A 4 -20.23 -5.77 14.03
N LYS A 5 -19.69 -7.00 13.88
CA LYS A 5 -20.03 -7.89 12.76
C LYS A 5 -21.52 -8.26 12.75
N ARG A 6 -22.16 -8.43 13.92
CA ARG A 6 -23.60 -8.67 14.04
C ARG A 6 -24.42 -7.44 13.67
N MET A 7 -23.97 -6.24 14.07
CA MET A 7 -24.64 -4.99 13.74
C MET A 7 -24.59 -4.70 12.24
N VAL A 8 -23.44 -4.89 11.59
CA VAL A 8 -23.29 -4.72 10.13
C VAL A 8 -24.13 -5.75 9.36
N LYS A 9 -24.18 -7.01 9.81
CA LYS A 9 -25.07 -8.03 9.20
C LYS A 9 -26.55 -7.68 9.36
N ARG A 10 -26.97 -7.14 10.51
CA ARG A 10 -28.36 -6.72 10.74
C ARG A 10 -28.74 -5.48 9.94
N LEU A 11 -27.85 -4.48 9.83
CA LEU A 11 -28.08 -3.32 8.97
C LEU A 11 -28.11 -3.70 7.49
N GLY A 12 -27.27 -4.62 7.04
CA GLY A 12 -27.28 -5.13 5.67
C GLY A 12 -28.59 -5.85 5.32
N LEU A 13 -29.21 -6.53 6.28
CA LEU A 13 -30.51 -7.20 6.09
C LEU A 13 -31.68 -6.20 5.99
N VAL A 14 -31.62 -5.08 6.70
CA VAL A 14 -32.65 -4.02 6.70
C VAL A 14 -32.52 -3.09 5.48
N ALA A 15 -31.31 -2.90 4.96
CA ALA A 15 -31.03 -2.07 3.80
C ALA A 15 -31.64 -2.59 2.48
N ALA A 16 -32.04 -3.87 2.43
CA ALA A 16 -32.70 -4.45 1.27
C ALA A 16 -34.11 -3.89 1.00
N PHE A 17 -34.73 -3.20 1.96
CA PHE A 17 -36.16 -2.83 1.89
C PHE A 17 -36.47 -1.34 1.72
N SER A 18 -35.50 -0.43 1.80
CA SER A 18 -35.75 1.00 1.56
C SER A 18 -34.50 1.68 0.98
N GLY A 19 -34.59 2.12 -0.28
CA GLY A 19 -33.45 2.68 -1.02
C GLY A 19 -32.73 3.87 -0.34
N LEU A 20 -33.41 4.58 0.57
CA LEU A 20 -32.81 5.62 1.43
C LEU A 20 -31.70 5.07 2.35
N SER A 21 -31.88 3.84 2.83
CA SER A 21 -30.96 3.17 3.76
C SER A 21 -29.66 2.75 3.06
N ALA A 22 -29.75 2.35 1.79
CA ALA A 22 -28.60 1.95 0.98
C ALA A 22 -27.69 3.14 0.65
N ALA A 23 -28.27 4.30 0.31
CA ALA A 23 -27.53 5.54 0.06
C ALA A 23 -26.79 6.03 1.32
N PHE A 24 -27.47 6.02 2.48
CA PHE A 24 -26.84 6.37 3.75
C PHE A 24 -25.67 5.42 4.11
N LEU A 25 -25.82 4.12 3.85
CA LEU A 25 -24.73 3.15 4.06
C LEU A 25 -23.56 3.40 3.10
N LEU A 26 -23.81 3.72 1.83
CA LEU A 26 -22.79 4.04 0.84
C LEU A 26 -21.98 5.29 1.22
N GLU A 27 -22.58 6.28 1.88
CA GLU A 27 -21.87 7.46 2.37
C GLU A 27 -21.22 7.29 3.74
N ALA A 28 -21.90 6.62 4.68
CA ALA A 28 -21.45 6.51 6.06
C ALA A 28 -20.31 5.50 6.22
N ILE A 29 -20.34 4.39 5.49
CA ILE A 29 -19.34 3.32 5.62
C ILE A 29 -17.92 3.80 5.25
N PRO A 30 -17.69 4.51 4.12
CA PRO A 30 -16.36 5.04 3.80
C PRO A 30 -15.83 5.99 4.87
N LYS A 31 -16.65 6.94 5.35
CA LYS A 31 -16.27 7.88 6.41
C LYS A 31 -15.94 7.18 7.73
N ILE A 32 -16.74 6.17 8.11
CA ILE A 32 -16.47 5.37 9.32
C ILE A 32 -15.15 4.59 9.17
N ASN A 33 -14.89 4.02 8.00
CA ASN A 33 -13.65 3.30 7.73
C ASN A 33 -12.43 4.24 7.74
N GLU A 34 -12.56 5.44 7.20
CA GLU A 34 -11.54 6.49 7.22
C GLU A 34 -11.22 6.93 8.65
N VAL A 35 -12.24 7.25 9.46
CA VAL A 35 -12.06 7.61 10.89
C VAL A 35 -11.39 6.48 11.67
N ARG A 36 -11.74 5.22 11.38
CA ARG A 36 -11.08 4.06 11.99
C ARG A 36 -9.62 3.92 11.59
N ARG A 37 -9.29 4.14 10.31
CA ARG A 37 -7.91 4.12 9.83
C ARG A 37 -7.08 5.23 10.48
N ILE A 38 -7.59 6.46 10.53
CA ILE A 38 -6.93 7.58 11.21
C ILE A 38 -6.68 7.25 12.69
N LYS A 39 -7.69 6.75 13.41
CA LYS A 39 -7.52 6.33 14.81
C LYS A 39 -6.52 5.19 14.97
N ALA A 40 -6.47 4.23 14.05
CA ALA A 40 -5.48 3.15 14.07
C ALA A 40 -4.07 3.68 13.82
N HIS A 41 -3.91 4.64 12.92
CA HIS A 41 -2.63 5.28 12.62
C HIS A 41 -2.09 6.08 13.82
N LEU A 42 -2.96 6.90 14.45
CA LEU A 42 -2.62 7.63 15.68
C LEU A 42 -2.30 6.70 16.86
N ARG A 43 -2.75 5.44 16.81
CA ARG A 43 -2.46 4.41 17.81
C ARG A 43 -1.23 3.58 17.49
N ARG A 44 -0.48 3.90 16.42
CA ARG A 44 0.80 3.24 16.19
C ARG A 44 1.68 3.42 17.41
N PRO A 45 2.17 2.32 18.02
CA PRO A 45 3.08 2.44 19.15
C PRO A 45 4.29 3.24 18.70
N LYS A 46 4.80 4.08 19.60
CA LYS A 46 6.10 4.72 19.36
C LYS A 46 7.14 3.61 19.11
N PRO A 47 8.15 3.86 18.27
CA PRO A 47 9.24 2.92 18.08
C PRO A 47 9.77 2.47 19.43
N SER A 48 9.96 1.16 19.60
CA SER A 48 10.58 0.58 20.78
C SER A 48 11.99 1.15 20.98
N ALA A 49 12.52 1.05 22.20
CA ALA A 49 13.89 1.49 22.48
C ALA A 49 14.92 0.81 21.55
N ALA A 50 14.73 -0.48 21.24
CA ALA A 50 15.58 -1.23 20.32
C ALA A 50 15.48 -0.71 18.86
N GLU A 51 14.28 -0.34 18.41
CA GLU A 51 14.11 0.27 17.09
C GLU A 51 14.74 1.67 17.04
N MET A 52 14.56 2.48 18.08
CA MET A 52 15.21 3.78 18.19
C MET A 52 16.74 3.64 18.16
N GLU A 53 17.30 2.68 18.90
CA GLU A 53 18.73 2.39 18.86
C GLU A 53 19.17 1.95 17.45
N ARG A 54 18.41 1.07 16.80
CA ARG A 54 18.70 0.64 15.43
C ARG A 54 18.70 1.81 14.45
N PHE A 55 17.72 2.71 14.54
CA PHE A 55 17.62 3.89 13.67
C PHE A 55 18.71 4.93 13.95
N SER A 56 19.28 4.93 15.16
CA SER A 56 20.39 5.82 15.51
C SER A 56 21.74 5.36 14.94
N LYS A 57 21.87 4.07 14.58
CA LYS A 57 23.11 3.52 14.00
C LYS A 57 23.27 4.01 12.56
N PRO A 58 24.48 4.40 12.14
CA PRO A 58 24.72 4.77 10.75
C PRO A 58 24.40 3.59 9.83
N LEU A 59 23.82 3.90 8.68
CA LEU A 59 23.57 2.90 7.65
C LEU A 59 24.91 2.33 7.15
N PRO A 60 24.98 1.02 6.87
CA PRO A 60 26.20 0.43 6.35
C PRO A 60 26.59 1.08 5.03
N THR A 61 27.87 1.39 4.90
CA THR A 61 28.44 1.96 3.68
C THR A 61 28.42 0.93 2.55
N ARG A 62 28.53 1.41 1.30
CA ARG A 62 28.67 0.53 0.13
C ARG A 62 29.86 -0.42 0.26
N ALA A 63 30.99 0.04 0.81
CA ALA A 63 32.18 -0.78 0.99
C ALA A 63 31.93 -1.94 1.96
N GLU A 64 31.27 -1.67 3.09
CA GLU A 64 30.91 -2.72 4.06
C GLU A 64 29.93 -3.74 3.47
N ASN A 65 28.95 -3.28 2.69
CA ASN A 65 28.00 -4.17 2.03
C ASN A 65 28.69 -5.08 0.99
N LEU A 66 29.65 -4.54 0.22
CA LEU A 66 30.46 -5.35 -0.71
C LEU A 66 31.33 -6.37 0.04
N ALA A 67 31.96 -5.97 1.15
CA ALA A 67 32.74 -6.89 1.97
C ALA A 67 31.88 -8.04 2.53
N ARG A 68 30.65 -7.74 2.96
CA ARG A 68 29.68 -8.77 3.39
C ARG A 68 29.31 -9.71 2.25
N MET A 69 29.08 -9.20 1.04
CA MET A 69 28.80 -10.03 -0.14
C MET A 69 29.98 -10.93 -0.50
N SER A 70 31.22 -10.43 -0.37
CA SER A 70 32.44 -11.19 -0.66
C SER A 70 32.91 -12.11 0.46
N SER A 71 32.24 -12.11 1.62
CA SER A 71 32.64 -12.90 2.80
C SER A 71 32.41 -14.41 2.67
N GLY A 72 31.80 -14.87 1.58
CA GLY A 72 31.37 -16.27 1.40
C GLY A 72 30.05 -16.60 2.09
N HIS A 73 29.41 -15.62 2.76
CA HIS A 73 28.06 -15.78 3.29
C HIS A 73 27.04 -15.99 2.16
N ILE A 74 26.21 -17.02 2.31
CA ILE A 74 25.12 -17.33 1.39
C ILE A 74 23.86 -16.61 1.86
N PHE A 75 23.29 -15.77 1.00
CA PHE A 75 22.02 -15.11 1.24
C PHE A 75 20.85 -16.01 0.84
N ASP A 76 19.76 -15.96 1.60
CA ASP A 76 18.52 -16.66 1.31
C ASP A 76 17.82 -16.09 0.07
N VAL A 77 17.90 -14.77 -0.12
CA VAL A 77 17.26 -14.06 -1.24
C VAL A 77 18.23 -13.08 -1.89
N LEU A 78 18.39 -13.19 -3.20
CA LEU A 78 19.06 -12.19 -4.04
C LEU A 78 18.03 -11.45 -4.90
N VAL A 79 17.93 -10.14 -4.71
CA VAL A 79 17.07 -9.26 -5.51
C VAL A 79 17.92 -8.47 -6.50
N ILE A 80 17.57 -8.56 -7.78
CA ILE A 80 18.25 -7.84 -8.86
C ILE A 80 17.36 -6.68 -9.30
N GLY A 81 17.81 -5.45 -9.04
CA GLY A 81 17.13 -4.20 -9.37
C GLY A 81 16.59 -3.47 -8.13
N GLY A 82 17.05 -2.24 -7.92
CA GLY A 82 16.67 -1.34 -6.82
C GLY A 82 15.54 -0.37 -7.16
N GLY A 83 14.64 -0.76 -8.06
CA GLY A 83 13.38 -0.04 -8.31
C GLY A 83 12.33 -0.30 -7.22
N ALA A 84 11.13 0.28 -7.37
CA ALA A 84 10.03 0.13 -6.41
C ALA A 84 9.68 -1.35 -6.14
N THR A 85 9.63 -2.18 -7.19
CA THR A 85 9.36 -3.61 -7.05
C THR A 85 10.44 -4.33 -6.25
N GLY A 86 11.72 -4.16 -6.62
CA GLY A 86 12.81 -4.83 -5.93
C GLY A 86 12.99 -4.36 -4.50
N ALA A 87 12.83 -3.05 -4.24
CA ALA A 87 12.82 -2.53 -2.87
C ALA A 87 11.68 -3.13 -2.03
N GLY A 88 10.47 -3.25 -2.60
CA GLY A 88 9.34 -3.90 -1.94
C GLY A 88 9.61 -5.36 -1.61
N VAL A 89 10.14 -6.13 -2.57
CA VAL A 89 10.53 -7.53 -2.36
C VAL A 89 11.62 -7.65 -1.28
N ALA A 90 12.63 -6.78 -1.31
CA ALA A 90 13.70 -6.81 -0.32
C ALA A 90 13.20 -6.50 1.11
N VAL A 91 12.28 -5.53 1.24
CA VAL A 91 11.65 -5.21 2.53
C VAL A 91 10.79 -6.38 3.01
N ASP A 92 9.98 -7.00 2.15
CA ASP A 92 9.16 -8.15 2.53
C ASP A 92 10.02 -9.33 2.99
N ALA A 93 11.03 -9.71 2.20
CA ALA A 93 11.96 -10.79 2.55
C ALA A 93 12.70 -10.52 3.88
N ALA A 94 13.26 -9.32 4.05
CA ALA A 94 13.95 -8.95 5.27
C ALA A 94 13.01 -8.90 6.49
N SER A 95 11.76 -8.47 6.31
CA SER A 95 10.76 -8.44 7.40
C SER A 95 10.36 -9.84 7.89
N ARG A 96 10.54 -10.86 7.05
CA ARG A 96 10.33 -12.27 7.39
C ARG A 96 11.56 -12.94 7.99
N GLY A 97 12.64 -12.19 8.19
CA GLY A 97 13.89 -12.68 8.79
C GLY A 97 14.84 -13.37 7.79
N LEU A 98 14.60 -13.26 6.49
CA LEU A 98 15.47 -13.83 5.46
C LEU A 98 16.71 -12.96 5.26
N SER A 99 17.88 -13.58 5.15
CA SER A 99 19.11 -12.90 4.74
C SER A 99 18.97 -12.46 3.28
N THR A 100 18.86 -11.15 3.07
CA THR A 100 18.48 -10.58 1.78
C THR A 100 19.58 -9.68 1.24
N CYS A 101 20.01 -9.93 0.00
CA CYS A 101 20.92 -9.08 -0.75
C CYS A 101 20.13 -8.41 -1.89
N LEU A 102 20.25 -7.08 -2.03
CA LEU A 102 19.71 -6.35 -3.17
C LEU A 102 20.85 -5.64 -3.90
N ILE A 103 20.91 -5.82 -5.22
CA ILE A 103 21.87 -5.15 -6.09
C ILE A 103 21.16 -4.26 -7.10
N GLU A 104 21.70 -3.07 -7.31
CA GLU A 104 21.26 -2.12 -8.34
C GLU A 104 22.49 -1.67 -9.14
N LYS A 105 22.33 -1.58 -10.47
CA LYS A 105 23.40 -1.20 -11.38
C LYS A 105 23.71 0.30 -11.30
N PHE A 106 22.67 1.12 -11.11
CA PHE A 106 22.75 2.58 -11.05
C PHE A 106 22.42 3.07 -9.63
N ASP A 107 21.59 4.12 -9.53
CA ASP A 107 21.07 4.60 -8.25
C ASP A 107 19.68 3.98 -7.94
N PHE A 108 19.29 3.97 -6.67
CA PHE A 108 17.98 3.48 -6.26
C PHE A 108 16.85 4.26 -6.95
N ALA A 109 15.81 3.55 -7.37
CA ALA A 109 14.68 4.09 -8.13
C ALA A 109 15.03 4.82 -9.46
N SER A 110 16.29 4.78 -9.92
CA SER A 110 16.75 5.53 -11.10
C SER A 110 16.15 5.07 -12.44
N GLY A 111 15.43 3.95 -12.47
CA GLY A 111 14.67 3.43 -13.62
C GLY A 111 13.26 4.03 -13.75
N THR A 112 12.28 3.22 -14.15
CA THR A 112 10.87 3.64 -14.32
C THR A 112 10.26 4.19 -13.02
N SER A 113 10.72 3.72 -11.87
CA SER A 113 10.20 4.11 -10.55
C SER A 113 10.33 5.61 -10.25
N SER A 114 11.30 6.32 -10.83
CA SER A 114 11.43 7.78 -10.72
C SER A 114 10.70 8.56 -11.82
N ARG A 115 10.28 7.88 -12.89
CA ARG A 115 9.69 8.47 -14.11
C ARG A 115 8.18 8.28 -14.24
N SER A 116 7.49 8.10 -13.11
CA SER A 116 6.02 8.03 -13.08
C SER A 116 5.40 9.44 -13.01
N THR A 117 4.08 9.49 -13.17
CA THR A 117 3.24 10.66 -12.87
C THR A 117 3.22 11.03 -11.39
N LYS A 118 3.82 10.21 -10.52
CA LYS A 118 3.84 10.38 -9.06
C LYS A 118 2.44 10.37 -8.45
N LEU A 119 1.52 9.62 -9.09
CA LEU A 119 0.16 9.40 -8.63
C LEU A 119 -0.06 7.91 -8.38
N ILE A 120 -0.61 7.58 -7.22
CA ILE A 120 -1.16 6.25 -6.94
C ILE A 120 -2.65 6.32 -7.21
N HIS A 121 -3.11 5.68 -8.29
CA HIS A 121 -4.51 5.73 -8.71
C HIS A 121 -5.10 4.34 -8.94
N GLY A 122 -6.41 4.19 -8.71
CA GLY A 122 -7.14 2.95 -8.97
C GLY A 122 -7.39 2.65 -10.45
N GLY A 123 -7.04 3.58 -11.35
CA GLY A 123 -7.20 3.39 -12.79
C GLY A 123 -8.66 3.46 -13.23
N VAL A 124 -9.32 4.60 -12.99
CA VAL A 124 -10.75 4.84 -13.30
C VAL A 124 -11.11 4.46 -14.75
N ARG A 125 -10.17 4.60 -15.69
CA ARG A 125 -10.33 4.16 -17.09
C ARG A 125 -10.64 2.67 -17.23
N TYR A 126 -10.04 1.83 -16.40
CA TYR A 126 -10.25 0.37 -16.44
C TYR A 126 -11.63 -0.03 -15.93
N LEU A 127 -12.21 0.78 -15.03
CA LEU A 127 -13.57 0.56 -14.51
C LEU A 127 -14.62 0.63 -15.63
N GLN A 128 -14.38 1.45 -16.67
CA GLN A 128 -15.25 1.49 -17.84
C GLN A 128 -15.33 0.11 -18.51
N LYS A 129 -14.18 -0.51 -18.80
CA LYS A 129 -14.13 -1.84 -19.42
C LYS A 129 -14.71 -2.91 -18.50
N ALA A 130 -14.44 -2.82 -17.19
CA ALA A 130 -15.00 -3.73 -16.20
C ALA A 130 -16.54 -3.73 -16.20
N ILE A 131 -17.16 -2.55 -16.31
CA ILE A 131 -18.62 -2.40 -16.27
C ILE A 131 -19.25 -2.71 -17.63
N PHE A 132 -18.78 -2.08 -18.71
CA PHE A 132 -19.43 -2.20 -20.02
C PHE A 132 -19.15 -3.52 -20.72
N ASN A 133 -17.99 -4.14 -20.46
CA ASN A 133 -17.59 -5.40 -21.09
C ASN A 133 -17.63 -6.57 -20.10
N PHE A 134 -18.14 -6.37 -18.88
CA PHE A 134 -18.18 -7.37 -17.81
C PHE A 134 -16.81 -8.04 -17.56
N ASP A 135 -15.73 -7.27 -17.68
CA ASP A 135 -14.35 -7.75 -17.53
C ASP A 135 -13.96 -7.83 -16.04
N VAL A 136 -14.09 -9.03 -15.47
CA VAL A 136 -13.84 -9.30 -14.04
C VAL A 136 -12.39 -9.04 -13.65
N GLU A 137 -11.43 -9.24 -14.56
CA GLU A 137 -10.02 -9.01 -14.27
C GLU A 137 -9.73 -7.50 -14.12
N GLN A 138 -10.34 -6.67 -14.97
CA GLN A 138 -10.27 -5.22 -14.83
C GLN A 138 -10.93 -4.75 -13.53
N PHE A 139 -12.05 -5.36 -13.14
CA PHE A 139 -12.68 -5.06 -11.86
C PHE A 139 -11.75 -5.39 -10.68
N ARG A 140 -11.14 -6.59 -10.68
CA ARG A 140 -10.19 -7.03 -9.64
C ARG A 140 -8.99 -6.08 -9.54
N MET A 141 -8.39 -5.73 -10.66
CA MET A 141 -7.26 -4.79 -10.73
C MET A 141 -7.62 -3.43 -10.11
N VAL A 142 -8.77 -2.85 -10.47
CA VAL A 142 -9.22 -1.55 -9.93
C VAL A 142 -9.43 -1.65 -8.42
N ASN A 143 -10.08 -2.73 -7.96
CA ASN A 143 -10.34 -2.94 -6.54
C ASN A 143 -9.05 -3.12 -5.73
N GLU A 144 -8.09 -3.90 -6.23
CA GLU A 144 -6.77 -4.09 -5.62
C GLU A 144 -6.00 -2.77 -5.56
N ALA A 145 -5.93 -2.02 -6.67
CA ALA A 145 -5.23 -0.74 -6.73
C ALA A 145 -5.82 0.29 -5.75
N LEU A 146 -7.15 0.31 -5.57
CA LEU A 146 -7.80 1.17 -4.58
C LEU A 146 -7.50 0.74 -3.14
N SER A 147 -7.47 -0.57 -2.88
CA SER A 147 -7.11 -1.13 -1.57
C SER A 147 -5.65 -0.82 -1.22
N GLU A 148 -4.72 -1.05 -2.14
CA GLU A 148 -3.29 -0.79 -1.95
C GLU A 148 -2.98 0.70 -1.82
N ARG A 149 -3.69 1.57 -2.56
CA ARG A 149 -3.59 3.02 -2.35
C ARG A 149 -3.91 3.40 -0.91
N ALA A 150 -4.96 2.81 -0.35
CA ALA A 150 -5.37 3.08 1.01
C ALA A 150 -4.32 2.54 2.02
N ASN A 151 -3.75 1.36 1.77
CA ASN A 151 -2.65 0.82 2.57
C ASN A 151 -1.40 1.72 2.52
N LEU A 152 -1.04 2.25 1.35
CA LEU A 152 0.14 3.07 1.16
C LEU A 152 0.06 4.40 1.93
N ILE A 153 -1.12 5.03 1.94
CA ILE A 153 -1.39 6.22 2.77
C ILE A 153 -1.21 5.89 4.26
N ASP A 154 -1.62 4.70 4.69
CA ASP A 154 -1.51 4.29 6.10
C ASP A 154 -0.05 3.99 6.51
N ILE A 155 0.74 3.36 5.65
CA ILE A 155 2.13 2.98 5.99
C ILE A 155 3.13 4.12 5.80
N ALA A 156 2.91 5.00 4.82
CA ALA A 156 3.83 6.08 4.45
C ALA A 156 3.11 7.44 4.30
N PRO A 157 2.45 7.94 5.37
CA PRO A 157 1.68 9.20 5.32
C PRO A 157 2.53 10.45 5.06
N HIS A 158 3.84 10.35 5.26
CA HIS A 158 4.80 11.41 4.99
C HIS A 158 5.20 11.48 3.50
N LEU A 159 4.85 10.46 2.70
CA LEU A 159 5.11 10.39 1.26
C LEU A 159 3.83 10.40 0.42
N ALA A 160 2.72 9.87 0.93
CA ALA A 160 1.46 9.73 0.22
C ALA A 160 0.30 10.41 0.97
N TYR A 161 -0.49 11.20 0.26
CA TYR A 161 -1.67 11.90 0.78
C TYR A 161 -2.80 11.92 -0.27
N PRO A 162 -4.07 12.08 0.16
CA PRO A 162 -5.19 12.21 -0.77
C PRO A 162 -5.07 13.45 -1.65
N LEU A 163 -5.17 13.27 -2.97
CA LEU A 163 -5.19 14.36 -3.94
C LEU A 163 -6.53 14.36 -4.70
N PRO A 164 -7.40 15.36 -4.51
CA PRO A 164 -8.60 15.53 -5.31
C PRO A 164 -8.26 15.81 -6.78
N ILE A 165 -8.96 15.16 -7.71
CA ILE A 165 -8.79 15.34 -9.16
C ILE A 165 -10.09 15.84 -9.77
N MET A 166 -10.01 16.87 -10.60
CA MET A 166 -11.12 17.36 -11.41
C MET A 166 -11.06 16.74 -12.81
N LEU A 167 -12.18 16.18 -13.29
CA LEU A 167 -12.30 15.60 -14.63
C LEU A 167 -13.32 16.42 -15.44
N PRO A 168 -12.89 17.21 -16.43
CA PRO A 168 -13.81 17.91 -17.32
C PRO A 168 -14.51 16.92 -18.25
N VAL A 169 -15.81 17.14 -18.49
CA VAL A 169 -16.65 16.32 -19.38
C VAL A 169 -17.16 17.21 -20.51
N TYR A 170 -16.94 16.77 -21.75
CA TYR A 170 -17.33 17.50 -22.96
C TYR A 170 -18.45 16.75 -23.70
N LYS A 171 -19.26 17.49 -24.46
CA LYS A 171 -20.29 16.95 -25.36
C LYS A 171 -19.76 16.86 -26.78
#